data_AF-A0A918EBI4-F1
#
_entry.id   AF-A0A918EBI4-F1
#
_cell.length_a   1.000
_cell.length_b   1.000
_cell.length_c   1.000
_cell.angle_alpha   90.00
_cell.angle_beta   90.00
_cell.angle_gamma   90.00
#
_symmetry.space_group_name_H-M   'P 1'
#
loop_
_entity.id
_entity.type
_entity.pdbx_description
1 polymer ?
#
loop_
_entity_poly.entity_id
_entity_poly.type
_entity_poly.pdbx_seq_one_letter_code
_entity_poly.pdbx_strand_id
1 'polypeptide(L)'
;MNYCEAVRPGNDFEERLWAAHEAGQNALCLSLLRDADFALPITAAAAAGAEPVAWATAEGPDRTWVLAYTSVEAMREAGGDMAVHCRATSLVELAAGWPDPRWGLAINPGLPVGFMLEPGTVARLAVPTLAQDLLLDPGSGVPVVQKLLGPADIHALLAGGEPRISGYCHHALDVSHIATPVVLAEALGQPEMINDAGSLNLLRWRPVGPDLYRTPYGGIDEESRDAVAGWVVEEPPFVGMGLVPNVDQVIREYRIYGVELPHGAEIWELTVAGTEHRRAIYHGDLRRWLLIQVQAR
;
A
#
# COMPACT_ATOMS: atom_id res chain seq x y z
N MET A 1 -44.95 -20.56 1.81
CA MET A 1 -44.35 -19.56 0.91
C MET A 1 -44.06 -18.34 1.75
N ASN A 2 -42.84 -18.22 2.27
CA ASN A 2 -42.40 -16.99 2.91
C ASN A 2 -41.62 -16.22 1.86
N TYR A 3 -42.14 -15.06 1.50
CA TYR A 3 -41.49 -14.10 0.63
C TYR A 3 -40.32 -13.53 1.44
N CYS A 4 -39.08 -13.95 1.17
CA CYS A 4 -37.91 -13.19 1.58
C CYS A 4 -38.03 -11.85 0.85
N GLU A 5 -38.32 -10.78 1.58
CA GLU A 5 -38.32 -9.43 1.05
C GLU A 5 -36.93 -9.18 0.48
N ALA A 6 -36.85 -8.94 -0.83
CA ALA A 6 -35.59 -8.72 -1.52
C ALA A 6 -34.99 -7.41 -0.98
N VAL A 7 -33.94 -7.55 -0.16
CA VAL A 7 -33.15 -6.44 0.36
C VAL A 7 -32.66 -5.64 -0.83
N ARG A 8 -33.00 -4.35 -0.84
CA ARG A 8 -32.59 -3.46 -1.93
C ARG A 8 -31.25 -2.82 -1.60
N PRO A 9 -30.37 -2.65 -2.58
CA PRO A 9 -29.13 -1.91 -2.41
C PRO A 9 -29.40 -0.50 -1.87
N GLY A 10 -28.55 -0.03 -0.95
CA GLY A 10 -28.71 1.27 -0.30
C GLY A 10 -28.16 2.44 -1.12
N ASN A 11 -27.32 2.18 -2.12
CA ASN A 11 -26.69 3.19 -2.98
C ASN A 11 -26.27 2.61 -4.35
N ASP A 12 -25.91 3.50 -5.30
CA ASP A 12 -25.47 3.13 -6.67
C ASP A 12 -24.32 2.11 -6.69
N PHE A 13 -23.42 2.16 -5.71
CA PHE A 13 -22.31 1.21 -5.60
C PHE A 13 -22.83 -0.20 -5.26
N GLU A 14 -23.70 -0.32 -4.26
CA GLU A 14 -24.29 -1.59 -3.86
C GLU A 14 -25.20 -2.15 -4.96
N GLU A 15 -25.90 -1.30 -5.74
CA GLU A 15 -26.68 -1.74 -6.90
C GLU A 15 -25.79 -2.41 -7.94
N ARG A 16 -24.64 -1.81 -8.24
CA ARG A 16 -23.66 -2.36 -9.17
C ARG A 16 -23.02 -3.64 -8.63
N LEU A 17 -22.68 -3.68 -7.35
CA LEU A 17 -22.10 -4.85 -6.70
C LEU A 17 -23.09 -6.02 -6.69
N TRP A 18 -24.37 -5.76 -6.41
CA TRP A 18 -25.44 -6.75 -6.45
C TRP A 18 -25.63 -7.31 -7.86
N ALA A 19 -25.77 -6.44 -8.86
CA ALA A 19 -25.94 -6.85 -10.25
C ALA A 19 -24.76 -7.70 -10.76
N ALA A 20 -23.53 -7.33 -10.39
CA ALA A 20 -22.34 -8.10 -10.70
C ALA A 20 -22.34 -9.48 -10.01
N HIS A 21 -22.74 -9.53 -8.74
CA HIS A 21 -22.84 -10.76 -7.96
C HIS A 21 -23.90 -11.73 -8.54
N GLU A 22 -25.11 -11.24 -8.82
CA GLU A 22 -26.18 -12.04 -9.44
C GLU A 22 -25.78 -12.58 -10.82
N ALA A 23 -25.02 -11.80 -11.58
CA ALA A 23 -24.49 -12.21 -12.88
C ALA A 23 -23.28 -13.16 -12.79
N GLY A 24 -22.81 -13.52 -11.58
CA GLY A 24 -21.64 -14.36 -11.36
C GLY A 24 -20.31 -13.73 -11.79
N GLN A 25 -20.26 -12.40 -11.90
CA GLN A 25 -19.11 -11.64 -12.39
C GLN A 25 -18.11 -11.34 -11.27
N ASN A 26 -17.49 -12.38 -10.71
CA ASN A 26 -16.59 -12.27 -9.55
C ASN A 26 -15.47 -11.24 -9.75
N ALA A 27 -14.84 -11.19 -10.93
CA ALA A 27 -13.79 -10.21 -11.21
C ALA A 27 -14.28 -8.75 -11.13
N LEU A 28 -15.52 -8.49 -11.57
CA LEU A 28 -16.13 -7.17 -11.46
C LEU A 28 -16.46 -6.84 -10.00
N CYS A 29 -16.98 -7.80 -9.22
CA CYS A 29 -17.20 -7.60 -7.79
C CYS A 29 -15.91 -7.22 -7.07
N LEU A 30 -14.82 -7.95 -7.31
CA LEU A 30 -13.52 -7.66 -6.70
C LEU A 30 -12.96 -6.30 -7.14
N SER A 31 -13.15 -5.93 -8.41
CA SER A 31 -12.77 -4.60 -8.90
C SER A 31 -13.58 -3.48 -8.24
N LEU A 32 -14.87 -3.68 -7.99
CA LEU A 32 -15.71 -2.71 -7.28
C LEU A 32 -15.26 -2.58 -5.83
N LEU A 33 -15.04 -3.71 -5.13
CA LEU A 33 -14.63 -3.73 -3.72
C LEU A 33 -13.26 -3.09 -3.48
N ARG A 34 -12.35 -3.18 -4.47
CA ARG A 34 -11.03 -2.58 -4.40
C ARG A 34 -11.08 -1.05 -4.21
N ASP A 35 -11.98 -0.39 -4.91
CA ASP A 35 -12.10 1.08 -4.93
C ASP A 35 -13.14 1.59 -3.92
N ALA A 36 -13.66 0.71 -3.06
CA ALA A 36 -14.71 1.02 -2.10
C ALA A 36 -14.14 1.45 -0.74
N ASP A 37 -14.90 2.30 -0.06
CA ASP A 37 -14.76 2.51 1.38
C ASP A 37 -15.63 1.51 2.15
N PHE A 38 -15.14 1.06 3.29
CA PHE A 38 -15.81 0.12 4.16
C PHE A 38 -16.13 0.74 5.51
N ALA A 39 -17.28 0.38 6.06
CA ALA A 39 -17.62 0.61 7.46
C ALA A 39 -17.10 -0.57 8.30
N LEU A 40 -16.16 -0.29 9.20
CA LEU A 40 -15.71 -1.22 10.22
C LEU A 40 -16.44 -0.94 11.54
N PRO A 41 -17.11 -1.93 12.15
CA PRO A 41 -17.75 -1.74 13.44
C PRO A 41 -16.74 -1.34 14.52
N ILE A 42 -17.13 -0.41 15.39
CA ILE A 42 -16.38 -0.04 16.60
C ILE A 42 -17.35 0.07 17.77
N THR A 43 -16.82 -0.05 19.00
CA THR A 43 -17.63 0.14 20.20
C THR A 43 -18.02 1.61 20.38
N ALA A 44 -19.10 1.87 21.13
CA ALA A 44 -19.47 3.24 21.50
C ALA A 44 -18.39 3.94 22.35
N ALA A 45 -17.69 3.18 23.20
CA ALA A 45 -16.59 3.70 23.99
C ALA A 45 -15.41 4.12 23.11
N ALA A 46 -15.06 3.33 22.09
CA ALA A 46 -14.02 3.68 21.13
C ALA A 46 -14.41 4.90 20.29
N ALA A 47 -15.67 4.99 19.87
CA ALA A 47 -16.20 6.16 19.16
C ALA A 47 -16.16 7.45 20.01
N ALA A 48 -16.34 7.32 21.33
CA ALA A 48 -16.23 8.43 22.28
C ALA A 48 -14.77 8.75 22.70
N GLY A 49 -13.78 7.99 22.19
CA GLY A 49 -12.37 8.12 22.57
C GLY A 49 -12.06 7.64 24.00
N ALA A 50 -12.97 6.90 24.63
CA ALA A 50 -12.79 6.36 25.97
C ALA A 50 -11.93 5.08 26.00
N GLU A 51 -11.78 4.41 24.86
CA GLU A 51 -10.88 3.26 24.68
C GLU A 51 -10.27 3.25 23.26
N PRO A 52 -9.16 2.51 23.03
CA PRO A 52 -8.58 2.33 21.70
C PRO A 52 -9.54 1.60 20.75
N VAL A 53 -9.49 1.94 19.46
CA VAL A 53 -10.24 1.24 18.42
C VAL A 53 -9.65 -0.16 18.22
N ALA A 54 -10.43 -1.19 18.54
CA ALA A 54 -10.08 -2.59 18.29
C ALA A 54 -10.59 -3.07 16.92
N TRP A 55 -9.94 -4.10 16.38
CA TRP A 55 -10.41 -4.78 15.17
C TRP A 55 -11.68 -5.57 15.46
N ALA A 56 -12.77 -5.26 14.74
CA ALA A 56 -13.97 -6.08 14.76
C ALA A 56 -13.66 -7.42 14.07
N THR A 57 -13.71 -8.51 14.83
CA THR A 57 -13.33 -9.84 14.35
C THR A 57 -14.41 -10.88 14.64
N ALA A 58 -14.45 -11.93 13.81
CA ALA A 58 -15.18 -13.15 14.09
C ALA A 58 -14.25 -14.36 13.95
N GLU A 59 -14.42 -15.34 14.82
CA GLU A 59 -13.72 -16.62 14.72
C GLU A 59 -14.39 -17.50 13.66
N GLY A 60 -13.60 -17.91 12.66
CA GLY A 60 -13.99 -18.93 11.69
C GLY A 60 -13.35 -20.29 12.01
N PRO A 61 -13.76 -21.35 11.31
CA PRO A 61 -13.19 -22.68 11.52
C PRO A 61 -11.68 -22.75 11.19
N ASP A 62 -11.22 -21.98 10.20
CA ASP A 62 -9.85 -22.07 9.68
C ASP A 62 -8.99 -20.85 10.02
N ARG A 63 -9.61 -19.69 10.32
CA ARG A 63 -8.92 -18.43 10.62
C ARG A 63 -9.83 -17.42 11.29
N THR A 64 -9.23 -16.40 11.88
CA THR A 64 -9.90 -15.17 12.31
C THR A 64 -10.22 -14.29 11.10
N TRP A 65 -11.40 -13.65 11.12
CA TRP A 65 -11.89 -12.77 10.06
C TRP A 65 -12.09 -11.36 10.58
N VAL A 66 -11.52 -10.36 9.92
CA VAL A 66 -11.87 -8.95 10.14
C VAL A 66 -13.22 -8.68 9.47
N LEU A 67 -14.12 -7.98 10.17
CA LEU A 67 -15.45 -7.68 9.68
C LEU A 67 -15.49 -6.28 9.05
N ALA A 68 -15.99 -6.20 7.82
CA ALA A 68 -16.19 -4.96 7.10
C ALA A 68 -17.53 -4.96 6.38
N TYR A 69 -18.10 -3.78 6.17
CA TYR A 69 -19.39 -3.62 5.50
C TYR A 69 -19.31 -2.57 4.41
N THR A 70 -20.02 -2.78 3.30
CA THR A 70 -20.05 -1.85 2.16
C THR A 70 -20.79 -0.55 2.46
N SER A 71 -21.55 -0.52 3.55
CA SER A 71 -22.27 0.66 4.04
C SER A 71 -22.57 0.53 5.53
N VAL A 72 -22.95 1.66 6.16
CA VAL A 72 -23.41 1.67 7.55
C VAL A 72 -24.77 0.98 7.66
N GLU A 73 -25.59 1.07 6.60
CA GLU A 73 -26.88 0.40 6.46
C GLU A 73 -26.70 -1.12 6.45
N ALA A 74 -25.79 -1.64 5.61
CA ALA A 74 -25.43 -3.05 5.59
C ALA A 74 -24.91 -3.53 6.96
N MET A 75 -24.07 -2.72 7.61
CA MET A 75 -23.58 -3.01 8.96
C MET A 75 -24.71 -3.13 9.99
N ARG A 76 -25.68 -2.21 9.97
CA ARG A 76 -26.85 -2.23 10.87
C ARG A 76 -27.75 -3.43 10.63
N GLU A 77 -27.95 -3.78 9.36
CA GLU A 77 -28.74 -4.94 8.98
C GLU A 77 -28.11 -6.25 9.48
N ALA A 78 -26.79 -6.40 9.36
CA ALA A 78 -26.06 -7.59 9.80
C ALA A 78 -25.88 -7.66 11.33
N GLY A 79 -25.65 -6.52 12.00
CA GLY A 79 -25.21 -6.44 13.40
C GLY A 79 -26.28 -6.09 14.44
N GLY A 80 -27.51 -5.77 14.04
CA GLY A 80 -28.58 -5.34 14.96
C GLY A 80 -28.25 -4.07 15.76
N ASP A 81 -28.82 -3.90 16.96
CA ASP A 81 -28.66 -2.70 17.81
C ASP A 81 -27.22 -2.42 18.27
N MET A 82 -26.27 -3.35 18.06
CA MET A 82 -24.85 -3.15 18.40
C MET A 82 -24.06 -2.42 17.30
N ALA A 83 -24.63 -2.26 16.10
CA ALA A 83 -24.00 -1.66 14.92
C ALA A 83 -24.27 -0.15 14.79
N VAL A 84 -24.05 0.62 15.86
CA VAL A 84 -24.32 2.07 15.85
C VAL A 84 -23.11 2.89 15.43
N HIS A 85 -21.90 2.43 15.76
CA HIS A 85 -20.66 3.16 15.52
C HIS A 85 -19.75 2.41 14.56
N CYS A 86 -19.16 3.14 13.62
CA CYS A 86 -18.19 2.61 12.67
C CYS A 86 -17.04 3.58 12.41
N ARG A 87 -15.93 3.04 11.93
CA ARG A 87 -14.86 3.77 11.26
C ARG A 87 -14.94 3.49 9.77
N ALA A 88 -14.94 4.55 8.95
CA ALA A 88 -14.80 4.42 7.50
C ALA A 88 -13.32 4.21 7.15
N THR A 89 -13.02 3.32 6.21
CA THR A 89 -11.66 3.06 5.75
C THR A 89 -11.64 2.36 4.40
N SER A 90 -10.65 2.68 3.57
CA SER A 90 -10.40 2.00 2.31
C SER A 90 -9.67 0.66 2.52
N LEU A 91 -9.66 -0.18 1.48
CA LEU A 91 -8.92 -1.46 1.54
C LEU A 91 -7.40 -1.27 1.73
N VAL A 92 -6.84 -0.18 1.21
CA VAL A 92 -5.40 0.11 1.31
C VAL A 92 -5.02 0.56 2.72
N GLU A 93 -5.84 1.40 3.34
CA GLU A 93 -5.66 1.81 4.73
C GLU A 93 -5.81 0.62 5.70
N LEU A 94 -6.76 -0.27 5.43
CA LEU A 94 -6.89 -1.53 6.16
C LEU A 94 -5.59 -2.34 6.08
N ALA A 95 -5.04 -2.51 4.88
CA ALA A 95 -3.81 -3.27 4.66
C ALA A 95 -2.59 -2.64 5.33
N ALA A 96 -2.52 -1.30 5.45
CA ALA A 96 -1.43 -0.59 6.11
C ALA A 96 -1.32 -0.93 7.61
N GLY A 97 -2.47 -1.11 8.27
CA GLY A 97 -2.55 -1.46 9.68
C GLY A 97 -2.88 -2.93 9.94
N TRP A 98 -2.75 -3.81 8.94
CA TRP A 98 -3.31 -5.16 9.02
C TRP A 98 -2.76 -5.93 10.24
N PRO A 99 -3.64 -6.44 11.13
CA PRO A 99 -3.22 -6.89 12.46
C PRO A 99 -2.43 -8.20 12.43
N ASP A 100 -2.77 -9.09 11.52
CA ASP A 100 -2.13 -10.39 11.36
C ASP A 100 -2.26 -10.84 9.89
N PRO A 101 -1.17 -11.13 9.18
CA PRO A 101 -1.19 -11.55 7.78
C PRO A 101 -1.93 -12.88 7.53
N ARG A 102 -2.29 -13.63 8.59
CA ARG A 102 -3.07 -14.87 8.50
C ARG A 102 -4.58 -14.64 8.51
N TRP A 103 -5.03 -13.45 8.92
CA TRP A 103 -6.45 -13.14 9.03
C TRP A 103 -7.06 -12.80 7.68
N GLY A 104 -8.29 -13.27 7.45
CA GLY A 104 -9.08 -12.94 6.26
C GLY A 104 -9.95 -11.69 6.47
N LEU A 105 -10.57 -11.21 5.39
CA LEU A 105 -11.56 -10.13 5.43
C LEU A 105 -12.94 -10.68 5.08
N ALA A 106 -13.90 -10.54 5.99
CA ALA A 106 -15.30 -10.85 5.76
C ALA A 106 -16.05 -9.56 5.46
N ILE A 107 -16.46 -9.39 4.21
CA ILE A 107 -17.26 -8.25 3.73
C ILE A 107 -18.72 -8.64 3.75
N ASN A 108 -19.55 -7.84 4.41
CA ASN A 108 -21.00 -8.08 4.54
C ASN A 108 -21.33 -9.51 5.04
N PRO A 109 -20.68 -10.02 6.10
CA PRO A 109 -20.94 -11.36 6.62
C PRO A 109 -22.43 -11.50 7.02
N GLY A 110 -23.08 -12.56 6.54
CA GLY A 110 -24.49 -12.84 6.84
C GLY A 110 -25.50 -12.10 5.96
N LEU A 111 -25.06 -11.19 5.09
CA LEU A 111 -25.93 -10.54 4.09
C LEU A 111 -25.96 -11.34 2.77
N PRO A 112 -26.98 -11.13 1.91
CA PRO A 112 -27.09 -11.86 0.64
C PRO A 112 -25.90 -11.67 -0.31
N VAL A 113 -25.33 -10.47 -0.35
CA VAL A 113 -24.12 -10.13 -1.13
C VAL A 113 -22.95 -9.94 -0.15
N GLY A 114 -22.41 -11.08 0.29
CA GLY A 114 -21.26 -11.17 1.18
C GLY A 114 -20.05 -11.84 0.52
N PHE A 115 -18.85 -11.48 0.96
CA PHE A 115 -17.59 -11.99 0.43
C PHE A 115 -16.64 -12.38 1.56
N MET A 116 -16.05 -13.56 1.45
CA MET A 116 -14.97 -14.02 2.33
C MET A 116 -13.66 -13.94 1.54
N LEU A 117 -12.83 -12.95 1.83
CA LEU A 117 -11.56 -12.73 1.14
C LEU A 117 -10.41 -13.31 1.94
N GLU A 118 -9.75 -14.28 1.33
CA GLU A 118 -8.50 -14.86 1.81
C GLU A 118 -7.40 -13.79 1.97
N PRO A 119 -6.44 -13.92 2.90
CA PRO A 119 -5.43 -12.89 3.18
C PRO A 119 -4.63 -12.50 1.94
N GLY A 120 -4.23 -13.47 1.12
CA GLY A 120 -3.55 -13.18 -0.15
C GLY A 120 -4.42 -12.44 -1.17
N THR A 121 -5.74 -12.59 -1.12
CA THR A 121 -6.69 -11.82 -1.91
C THR A 121 -6.81 -10.39 -1.39
N VAL A 122 -6.87 -10.22 -0.06
CA VAL A 122 -6.85 -8.89 0.59
C VAL A 122 -5.58 -8.13 0.19
N ALA A 123 -4.41 -8.76 0.32
CA ALA A 123 -3.12 -8.14 -0.03
C ALA A 123 -3.09 -7.63 -1.48
N ARG A 124 -3.50 -8.46 -2.44
CA ARG A 124 -3.46 -8.14 -3.88
C ARG A 124 -4.53 -7.12 -4.30
N LEU A 125 -5.68 -7.12 -3.63
CA LEU A 125 -6.72 -6.13 -3.90
C LEU A 125 -6.32 -4.77 -3.32
N ALA A 126 -5.82 -4.75 -2.08
CA ALA A 126 -5.36 -3.54 -1.41
C ALA A 126 -4.20 -2.89 -2.16
N VAL A 127 -3.15 -3.67 -2.44
CA VAL A 127 -1.96 -3.19 -3.14
C VAL A 127 -1.62 -4.20 -4.22
N PRO A 128 -1.99 -3.97 -5.48
CA PRO A 128 -1.67 -4.91 -6.53
C PRO A 128 -0.20 -4.75 -6.95
N THR A 129 0.22 -5.55 -7.92
CA THR A 129 1.55 -5.36 -8.52
C THR A 129 1.61 -4.12 -9.38
N LEU A 130 2.80 -3.54 -9.55
CA LEU A 130 3.00 -2.42 -10.46
C LEU A 130 2.50 -2.72 -11.88
N ALA A 131 2.72 -3.95 -12.37
CA ALA A 131 2.21 -4.39 -13.66
C ALA A 131 0.68 -4.41 -13.71
N GLN A 132 0.02 -4.87 -12.64
CA GLN A 132 -1.44 -4.88 -12.55
C GLN A 132 -2.03 -3.47 -12.46
N ASP A 133 -1.45 -2.59 -11.66
CA ASP A 133 -1.88 -1.18 -11.58
C ASP A 133 -1.86 -0.51 -12.96
N LEU A 134 -0.79 -0.71 -13.73
CA LEU A 134 -0.66 -0.17 -15.09
C LEU A 134 -1.66 -0.78 -16.09
N LEU A 135 -2.11 -2.02 -15.86
CA LEU A 135 -3.16 -2.64 -16.68
C LEU A 135 -4.55 -2.13 -16.31
N LEU A 136 -4.79 -1.84 -15.03
CA LEU A 136 -6.07 -1.32 -14.52
C LEU A 136 -6.28 0.14 -14.93
N ASP A 137 -5.22 0.96 -14.89
CA ASP A 137 -5.25 2.34 -15.37
C ASP A 137 -4.05 2.66 -16.27
N PRO A 138 -4.12 2.30 -17.58
CA PRO A 138 -3.07 2.63 -18.55
C PRO A 138 -2.85 4.14 -18.73
N GLY A 139 -3.83 4.98 -18.34
CA GLY A 139 -3.76 6.43 -18.46
C GLY A 139 -2.88 7.09 -17.39
N SER A 140 -2.70 6.45 -16.23
CA SER A 140 -1.84 6.92 -15.14
C SER A 140 -0.36 7.05 -15.54
N GLY A 141 0.08 6.24 -16.49
CA GLY A 141 1.48 6.14 -16.91
C GLY A 141 2.38 5.46 -15.88
N VAL A 142 3.64 5.21 -16.26
CA VAL A 142 4.61 4.54 -15.38
C VAL A 142 4.97 5.47 -14.22
N PRO A 143 4.72 5.08 -12.95
CA PRO A 143 4.98 5.96 -11.83
C PRO A 143 6.47 6.22 -11.64
N VAL A 144 6.81 7.32 -10.96
CA VAL A 144 8.17 7.50 -10.45
C VAL A 144 8.29 6.70 -9.16
N VAL A 145 9.31 5.87 -9.06
CA VAL A 145 9.73 5.25 -7.80
C VAL A 145 10.90 6.02 -7.22
N GLN A 146 11.10 5.91 -5.92
CA GLN A 146 12.25 6.50 -5.27
C GLN A 146 12.86 5.61 -4.20
N LYS A 147 14.09 5.92 -3.81
CA LYS A 147 14.84 5.23 -2.76
C LYS A 147 15.71 6.24 -2.01
N LEU A 148 15.78 6.14 -0.68
CA LEU A 148 16.76 6.91 0.10
C LEU A 148 18.18 6.42 -0.22
N LEU A 149 19.13 7.34 -0.33
CA LEU A 149 20.53 7.02 -0.61
C LEU A 149 21.42 7.41 0.57
N GLY A 150 22.18 6.43 1.06
CA GLY A 150 23.24 6.66 2.04
C GLY A 150 24.52 7.13 1.33
N PRO A 151 25.52 7.63 2.09
CA PRO A 151 26.80 8.05 1.52
C PRO A 151 27.49 6.95 0.68
N ALA A 152 27.39 5.69 1.12
CA ALA A 152 27.94 4.54 0.41
C ALA A 152 27.21 4.28 -0.92
N ASP A 153 25.88 4.41 -0.96
CA ASP A 153 25.10 4.23 -2.18
C ASP A 153 25.44 5.31 -3.22
N ILE A 154 25.54 6.57 -2.80
CA ILE A 154 25.93 7.68 -3.68
C ILE A 154 27.32 7.42 -4.27
N HIS A 155 28.27 7.00 -3.43
CA HIS A 155 29.62 6.69 -3.91
C HIS A 155 29.61 5.55 -4.92
N ALA A 156 28.87 4.46 -4.64
CA ALA A 156 28.75 3.32 -5.54
C ALA A 156 28.11 3.71 -6.89
N LEU A 157 27.06 4.55 -6.86
CA LEU A 157 26.40 5.03 -8.07
C LEU A 157 27.30 5.93 -8.91
N LEU A 158 28.08 6.82 -8.29
CA LEU A 158 28.94 7.78 -9.00
C LEU A 158 30.28 7.20 -9.46
N ALA A 159 30.83 6.23 -8.73
CA ALA A 159 32.12 5.61 -9.05
C ALA A 159 32.00 4.45 -10.05
N GLY A 160 30.81 3.87 -10.20
CA GLY A 160 30.56 2.66 -10.99
C GLY A 160 30.38 2.88 -12.50
N GLY A 161 30.33 1.76 -13.23
CA GLY A 161 29.91 1.70 -14.63
C GLY A 161 28.39 1.84 -14.79
N GLU A 162 27.71 0.86 -15.37
CA GLU A 162 26.23 0.85 -15.41
C GLU A 162 25.67 0.75 -13.97
N PRO A 163 24.95 1.77 -13.48
CA PRO A 163 24.48 1.78 -12.11
C PRO A 163 23.32 0.80 -11.94
N ARG A 164 23.48 -0.10 -10.97
CA ARG A 164 22.44 -1.05 -10.55
C ARG A 164 21.97 -0.73 -9.15
N ILE A 165 20.70 -0.96 -8.89
CA ILE A 165 20.10 -0.74 -7.58
C ILE A 165 19.31 -1.97 -7.12
N SER A 166 19.30 -2.21 -5.81
CA SER A 166 18.63 -3.33 -5.16
C SER A 166 17.94 -2.87 -3.87
N GLY A 167 17.12 -3.76 -3.30
CA GLY A 167 16.43 -3.55 -2.03
C GLY A 167 15.06 -2.91 -2.22
N TYR A 168 14.58 -2.21 -1.20
CA TYR A 168 13.28 -1.56 -1.23
C TYR A 168 13.35 -0.19 -1.90
N CYS A 169 12.29 0.13 -2.65
CA CYS A 169 11.99 1.44 -3.21
C CYS A 169 10.47 1.67 -3.14
N HIS A 170 10.04 2.91 -3.11
CA HIS A 170 8.63 3.25 -2.89
C HIS A 170 8.06 4.15 -3.97
N HIS A 171 6.75 4.16 -4.09
CA HIS A 171 6.03 5.01 -5.03
C HIS A 171 6.22 6.49 -4.64
N ALA A 172 6.78 7.31 -5.52
CA ALA A 172 7.23 8.65 -5.15
C ALA A 172 6.07 9.62 -4.86
N LEU A 173 4.92 9.42 -5.49
CA LEU A 173 3.72 10.24 -5.24
C LEU A 173 3.19 10.06 -3.81
N ASP A 174 3.33 8.85 -3.25
CA ASP A 174 2.75 8.47 -1.95
C ASP A 174 3.43 9.18 -0.77
N VAL A 175 4.55 9.87 -1.03
CA VAL A 175 5.25 10.69 -0.03
C VAL A 175 5.57 12.08 -0.54
N SER A 176 4.98 12.49 -1.67
CA SER A 176 5.25 13.79 -2.30
C SER A 176 4.79 14.97 -1.45
N HIS A 177 3.88 14.75 -0.51
CA HIS A 177 3.44 15.73 0.49
C HIS A 177 4.41 15.89 1.66
N ILE A 178 5.38 14.99 1.82
CA ILE A 178 6.33 15.01 2.94
C ILE A 178 7.60 15.78 2.53
N ALA A 179 7.62 17.09 2.80
CA ALA A 179 8.77 17.94 2.51
C ALA A 179 9.83 17.98 3.62
N THR A 180 9.57 17.38 4.79
CA THR A 180 10.51 17.41 5.92
C THR A 180 11.39 16.17 5.91
N PRO A 181 12.74 16.29 5.83
CA PRO A 181 13.64 15.14 5.77
C PRO A 181 13.42 14.10 6.88
N VAL A 182 13.38 14.55 8.13
CA VAL A 182 13.20 13.66 9.30
C VAL A 182 11.89 12.88 9.21
N VAL A 183 10.78 13.58 8.90
CA VAL A 183 9.46 12.95 8.75
C VAL A 183 9.45 11.95 7.61
N LEU A 184 10.11 12.25 6.49
CA LEU A 184 10.21 11.30 5.36
C LEU A 184 11.02 10.06 5.75
N ALA A 185 12.15 10.24 6.42
CA ALA A 185 12.99 9.12 6.86
C ALA A 185 12.27 8.22 7.87
N GLU A 186 11.59 8.81 8.85
CA GLU A 186 10.76 8.09 9.82
C GLU A 186 9.57 7.39 9.15
N ALA A 187 8.89 8.06 8.22
CA ALA A 187 7.78 7.48 7.48
C ALA A 187 8.17 6.22 6.71
N LEU A 188 9.42 6.18 6.22
CA LEU A 188 10.01 5.06 5.49
C LEU A 188 10.70 4.03 6.39
N GLY A 189 10.71 4.22 7.72
CA GLY A 189 11.39 3.33 8.66
C GLY A 189 12.92 3.36 8.55
N GLN A 190 13.49 4.46 8.04
CA GLN A 190 14.93 4.62 7.76
C GLN A 190 15.51 5.93 8.36
N PRO A 191 15.33 6.21 9.66
CA PRO A 191 15.78 7.45 10.28
C PRO A 191 17.30 7.67 10.18
N GLU A 192 18.09 6.61 10.08
CA GLU A 192 19.55 6.64 9.93
C GLU A 192 20.04 7.24 8.61
N MET A 193 19.16 7.44 7.63
CA MET A 193 19.50 7.96 6.31
C MET A 193 19.70 9.49 6.29
N ILE A 194 19.34 10.17 7.39
CA ILE A 194 19.58 11.61 7.56
C ILE A 194 21.08 11.86 7.65
N ASN A 195 21.58 12.78 6.82
CA ASN A 195 22.99 13.17 6.86
C ASN A 195 23.29 14.19 7.96
N ASP A 196 24.59 14.46 8.20
CA ASP A 196 25.05 15.41 9.23
C ASP A 196 24.49 16.83 9.08
N ALA A 197 24.04 17.21 7.87
CA ALA A 197 23.41 18.50 7.58
C ALA A 197 21.88 18.48 7.76
N GLY A 198 21.30 17.39 8.29
CA GLY A 198 19.87 17.23 8.49
C GLY A 198 19.07 17.05 7.19
N SER A 199 19.73 16.69 6.10
CA SER A 199 19.14 16.54 4.76
C SER A 199 19.10 15.07 4.32
N LEU A 200 18.29 14.75 3.31
CA LEU A 200 18.20 13.43 2.69
C LEU A 200 18.71 13.45 1.25
N ASN A 201 19.33 12.36 0.82
CA ASN A 201 19.56 12.10 -0.59
C ASN A 201 18.56 11.07 -1.10
N LEU A 202 18.01 11.32 -2.28
CA LEU A 202 16.97 10.50 -2.91
C LEU A 202 17.41 10.10 -4.31
N LEU A 203 17.18 8.85 -4.68
CA LEU A 203 17.21 8.39 -6.06
C LEU A 203 15.79 8.34 -6.59
N ARG A 204 15.52 8.94 -7.75
CA ARG A 204 14.21 8.90 -8.42
C ARG A 204 14.35 8.41 -9.85
N TRP A 205 13.48 7.49 -10.27
CA TRP A 205 13.47 6.98 -11.63
C TRP A 205 12.10 6.41 -12.02
N ARG A 206 11.86 6.26 -13.31
CA ARG A 206 10.68 5.56 -13.82
C ARG A 206 11.04 4.09 -14.07
N PRO A 207 10.32 3.12 -13.48
CA PRO A 207 10.56 1.70 -13.71
C PRO A 207 10.58 1.30 -15.18
N VAL A 208 11.54 0.45 -15.55
CA VAL A 208 11.56 -0.28 -16.83
C VAL A 208 11.41 -1.76 -16.50
N GLY A 209 10.48 -2.45 -17.17
CA GLY A 209 10.10 -3.82 -16.83
C GLY A 209 9.37 -3.88 -15.49
N PRO A 210 8.07 -3.53 -15.44
CA PRO A 210 7.28 -3.47 -14.21
C PRO A 210 7.34 -4.73 -13.34
N ASP A 211 7.46 -5.92 -13.95
CA ASP A 211 7.57 -7.20 -13.24
C ASP A 211 8.85 -7.34 -12.39
N LEU A 212 9.88 -6.51 -12.65
CA LEU A 212 11.10 -6.45 -11.84
C LEU A 212 10.87 -5.73 -10.50
N TYR A 213 9.77 -4.99 -10.36
CA TYR A 213 9.39 -4.20 -9.19
C TYR A 213 8.29 -4.94 -8.46
N ARG A 214 8.70 -5.97 -7.72
CA ARG A 214 7.78 -6.92 -7.11
C ARG A 214 7.20 -6.31 -5.83
N THR A 215 5.88 -6.27 -5.73
CA THR A 215 5.20 -5.96 -4.47
C THR A 215 5.59 -7.03 -3.44
N PRO A 216 6.12 -6.64 -2.27
CA PRO A 216 6.65 -7.56 -1.27
C PRO A 216 5.52 -8.18 -0.43
N TYR A 217 4.73 -9.08 -1.04
CA TYR A 217 3.78 -9.90 -0.29
C TYR A 217 4.53 -10.96 0.53
N GLY A 218 4.29 -11.02 1.83
CA GLY A 218 5.02 -11.92 2.71
C GLY A 218 4.66 -11.80 4.18
N GLY A 219 5.65 -12.02 5.04
CA GLY A 219 5.53 -11.79 6.48
C GLY A 219 6.89 -11.95 7.17
N ILE A 220 6.88 -12.07 8.50
CA ILE A 220 8.10 -12.20 9.31
C ILE A 220 8.58 -13.65 9.47
N ASP A 221 7.80 -14.60 8.99
CA ASP A 221 8.11 -16.03 8.97
C ASP A 221 7.48 -16.70 7.73
N GLU A 222 7.76 -18.00 7.54
CA GLU A 222 7.22 -18.75 6.40
C GLU A 222 5.70 -18.91 6.46
N GLU A 223 5.11 -19.03 7.66
CA GLU A 223 3.68 -19.21 7.86
C GLU A 223 2.89 -17.96 7.43
N SER A 224 3.30 -16.79 7.91
CA SER A 224 2.74 -15.50 7.53
C SER A 224 2.95 -15.20 6.04
N ARG A 225 4.12 -15.54 5.49
CA ARG A 225 4.37 -15.45 4.04
C ARG A 225 3.39 -16.32 3.25
N ASP A 226 3.20 -17.57 3.66
CA ASP A 226 2.31 -18.50 2.95
C ASP A 226 0.84 -18.10 3.05
N ALA A 227 0.42 -17.53 4.18
CA ALA A 227 -0.94 -17.04 4.37
C ALA A 227 -1.37 -15.97 3.35
N VAL A 228 -0.46 -15.06 2.96
CA VAL A 228 -0.73 -14.07 1.91
C VAL A 228 -0.39 -14.59 0.50
N ALA A 229 -0.05 -15.88 0.38
CA ALA A 229 0.55 -16.48 -0.82
C ALA A 229 1.68 -15.59 -1.37
N GLY A 230 2.54 -15.17 -0.44
CA GLY A 230 3.66 -14.30 -0.65
C GLY A 230 4.94 -15.05 -0.94
N TRP A 231 6.03 -14.30 -1.08
CA TRP A 231 7.32 -14.80 -1.54
C TRP A 231 8.50 -14.29 -0.72
N VAL A 232 8.28 -13.30 0.15
CA VAL A 232 9.33 -12.68 0.96
C VAL A 232 9.11 -12.99 2.45
N VAL A 233 10.21 -13.27 3.14
CA VAL A 233 10.29 -13.23 4.61
C VAL A 233 11.28 -12.12 4.98
N GLU A 234 10.92 -11.26 5.94
CA GLU A 234 11.76 -10.16 6.42
C GLU A 234 11.67 -9.98 7.93
N GLU A 235 12.58 -9.19 8.49
CA GLU A 235 12.56 -8.87 9.91
C GLU A 235 11.43 -7.88 10.27
N PRO A 236 10.96 -7.90 11.53
CA PRO A 236 10.09 -6.85 12.05
C PRO A 236 10.69 -5.45 11.83
N PRO A 237 9.87 -4.43 11.54
CA PRO A 237 8.40 -4.41 11.61
C PRO A 237 7.67 -4.77 10.29
N PHE A 238 8.25 -5.58 9.41
CA PHE A 238 7.64 -5.93 8.11
C PHE A 238 6.25 -6.58 8.24
N VAL A 239 5.25 -6.03 7.53
CA VAL A 239 3.86 -6.53 7.52
C VAL A 239 3.57 -7.44 6.33
N GLY A 240 4.25 -7.24 5.19
CA GLY A 240 4.12 -8.12 4.02
C GLY A 240 2.84 -7.93 3.20
N MET A 241 2.22 -6.75 3.26
CA MET A 241 1.03 -6.39 2.48
C MET A 241 1.33 -5.43 1.31
N GLY A 242 2.62 -5.24 0.97
CA GLY A 242 3.05 -4.34 -0.12
C GLY A 242 3.15 -2.86 0.25
N LEU A 243 3.10 -2.56 1.55
CA LEU A 243 3.20 -1.21 2.11
C LEU A 243 4.37 -1.14 3.08
N VAL A 244 4.99 0.03 3.16
CA VAL A 244 5.90 0.37 4.26
C VAL A 244 5.12 0.24 5.58
N PRO A 245 5.71 -0.34 6.64
CA PRO A 245 5.04 -0.53 7.93
C PRO A 245 4.85 0.81 8.66
N ASN A 246 3.84 1.56 8.23
CA ASN A 246 3.48 2.86 8.77
C ASN A 246 1.94 2.97 8.86
N VAL A 247 1.44 3.32 10.04
CA VAL A 247 -0.01 3.40 10.30
C VAL A 247 -0.62 4.75 9.90
N ASP A 248 0.21 5.78 9.75
CA ASP A 248 -0.21 7.15 9.43
C ASP A 248 -0.09 7.48 7.94
N GLN A 249 0.71 6.70 7.20
CA GLN A 249 1.03 6.93 5.79
C GLN A 249 0.87 5.64 4.99
N VAL A 250 0.03 5.69 3.95
CA VAL A 250 -0.11 4.59 2.99
C VAL A 250 0.95 4.76 1.91
N ILE A 251 2.08 4.06 2.08
CA ILE A 251 3.22 4.15 1.16
C ILE A 251 3.45 2.81 0.49
N ARG A 252 3.20 2.72 -0.81
CA ARG A 252 3.47 1.51 -1.58
C ARG A 252 4.97 1.30 -1.74
N GLU A 253 5.40 0.07 -1.49
CA GLU A 253 6.78 -0.36 -1.66
C GLU A 253 6.94 -1.50 -2.66
N TYR A 254 8.12 -1.55 -3.26
CA TYR A 254 8.52 -2.57 -4.21
C TYR A 254 9.91 -3.06 -3.85
N ARG A 255 10.13 -4.37 -4.02
CA ARG A 255 11.45 -4.98 -3.86
C ARG A 255 12.06 -5.27 -5.22
N ILE A 256 13.29 -4.78 -5.41
CA ILE A 256 14.05 -4.87 -6.65
C ILE A 256 15.39 -5.59 -6.43
N TYR A 257 15.87 -6.27 -7.48
CA TYR A 257 17.10 -7.06 -7.45
C TYR A 257 18.02 -6.71 -8.63
N GLY A 258 19.01 -5.85 -8.38
CA GLY A 258 20.06 -5.53 -9.34
C GLY A 258 19.55 -4.88 -10.63
N VAL A 259 18.45 -4.13 -10.55
CA VAL A 259 17.86 -3.46 -11.70
C VAL A 259 18.78 -2.34 -12.17
N GLU A 260 18.97 -2.23 -13.47
CA GLU A 260 19.75 -1.14 -14.08
C GLU A 260 18.92 0.14 -14.05
N LEU A 261 19.57 1.26 -13.71
CA LEU A 261 18.89 2.54 -13.76
C LEU A 261 18.71 3.00 -15.22
N PRO A 262 17.50 3.42 -15.61
CA PRO A 262 17.25 3.92 -16.95
C PRO A 262 17.85 5.31 -17.13
N HIS A 263 18.05 5.69 -18.40
CA HIS A 263 18.34 7.08 -18.76
C HIS A 263 17.33 8.03 -18.11
N GLY A 264 17.83 9.12 -17.54
CA GLY A 264 16.99 10.11 -16.86
C GLY A 264 16.68 9.77 -15.40
N ALA A 265 17.26 8.72 -14.81
CA ALA A 265 17.28 8.57 -13.36
C ALA A 265 18.00 9.76 -12.70
N GLU A 266 17.55 10.18 -11.53
CA GLU A 266 17.96 11.44 -10.91
C GLU A 266 18.38 11.24 -9.46
N ILE A 267 19.43 11.93 -9.03
CA ILE A 267 19.80 12.06 -7.63
C ILE A 267 19.36 13.45 -7.16
N TRP A 268 18.62 13.47 -6.06
CA TRP A 268 18.06 14.66 -5.42
C TRP A 268 18.56 14.79 -4.00
N GLU A 269 18.64 16.03 -3.53
CA GLU A 269 18.84 16.39 -2.12
C GLU A 269 17.57 17.07 -1.61
N LEU A 270 16.94 16.53 -0.58
CA LEU A 270 15.88 17.18 0.18
C LEU A 270 16.52 17.84 1.40
N THR A 271 16.57 19.17 1.38
CA THR A 271 17.23 19.97 2.41
C THR A 271 16.39 20.07 3.68
N VAL A 272 17.02 20.44 4.80
CA VAL A 272 16.31 20.73 6.08
C VAL A 272 15.24 21.82 5.95
N ALA A 273 15.35 22.71 4.95
CA ALA A 273 14.35 23.74 4.66
C ALA A 273 13.15 23.20 3.83
N GLY A 274 13.13 21.91 3.51
CA GLY A 274 12.12 21.25 2.69
C GLY A 274 12.18 21.64 1.21
N THR A 275 13.34 22.08 0.74
CA THR A 275 13.58 22.37 -0.68
C THR A 275 14.33 21.21 -1.32
N GLU A 276 13.89 20.80 -2.50
CA GLU A 276 14.55 19.77 -3.30
C GLU A 276 15.52 20.35 -4.32
N HIS A 277 16.73 19.79 -4.38
CA HIS A 277 17.75 20.15 -5.36
C HIS A 277 18.19 18.92 -6.14
N ARG A 278 17.99 18.92 -7.46
CA ARG A 278 18.54 17.87 -8.32
C ARG A 278 20.05 18.02 -8.41
N ARG A 279 20.79 17.01 -7.97
CA ARG A 279 22.25 16.99 -7.90
C ARG A 279 22.88 16.27 -9.08
N ALA A 280 22.20 15.29 -9.65
CA ALA A 280 22.69 14.57 -10.82
C ALA A 280 21.56 13.96 -11.66
N ILE A 281 21.85 13.72 -12.94
CA ILE A 281 21.01 12.95 -13.85
C ILE A 281 21.85 11.88 -14.57
N TYR A 282 21.34 10.66 -14.66
CA TYR A 282 22.02 9.56 -15.33
C TYR A 282 21.81 9.63 -16.84
N HIS A 283 22.90 9.64 -17.61
CA HIS A 283 22.86 9.62 -19.06
C HIS A 283 23.18 8.23 -19.59
N GLY A 284 22.16 7.48 -20.01
CA GLY A 284 22.28 6.11 -20.52
C GLY A 284 23.33 5.92 -21.63
N ASP A 285 23.34 6.77 -22.67
CA ASP A 285 24.29 6.58 -23.79
C ASP A 285 25.76 6.81 -23.38
N LEU A 286 26.01 7.79 -22.51
CA LEU A 286 27.34 8.10 -22.00
C LEU A 286 27.74 7.21 -20.81
N ARG A 287 26.79 6.41 -20.30
CA ARG A 287 26.94 5.53 -19.14
C ARG A 287 27.57 6.23 -17.94
N ARG A 288 27.14 7.46 -17.66
CA ARG A 288 27.68 8.27 -16.56
C ARG A 288 26.64 9.20 -15.98
N TRP A 289 26.88 9.63 -14.75
CA TRP A 289 26.15 10.70 -14.10
C TRP A 289 26.63 12.07 -14.58
N LEU A 290 25.68 12.94 -14.91
CA LEU A 290 25.93 14.35 -15.18
C LEU A 290 25.58 15.13 -13.90
N LEU A 291 26.61 15.68 -13.25
CA LEU A 291 26.44 16.49 -12.05
C LEU A 291 25.87 17.86 -12.40
N ILE A 292 24.90 18.31 -11.61
CA ILE A 292 24.30 19.63 -11.73
C ILE A 292 24.97 20.54 -10.71
N GLN A 293 25.74 21.51 -11.21
CA GLN A 293 26.29 22.55 -10.35
C GLN A 293 25.18 23.52 -9.95
N VAL A 294 24.91 23.60 -8.65
CA VAL A 294 24.12 24.70 -8.10
C VAL A 294 25.05 25.92 -8.06
N GLN A 295 24.81 26.92 -8.92
CA GLN A 295 25.43 28.23 -8.73
C GLN A 295 24.85 28.81 -7.44
N ALA A 296 25.68 28.98 -6.42
CA ALA A 296 25.33 29.75 -5.24
C ALA A 296 24.97 31.17 -5.67
N ARG A 297 23.75 31.61 -5.37
CA ARG A 297 23.36 33.01 -5.43
C ARG A 297 23.58 33.67 -4.07
#